data_AF-Q8XY96-F1
#
_entry.id   AF-Q8XY96-F1
#
_cell.length_a   1.000
_cell.length_b   1.000
_cell.length_c   1.000
_cell.angle_alpha   90.00
_cell.angle_beta   90.00
_cell.angle_gamma   90.00
#
_symmetry.space_group_name_H-M   'P 1'
#
loop_
_entity.id
_entity.type
_entity.pdbx_description
1 polymer ?
#
loop_
_entity_poly.entity_id
_entity_poly.type
_entity_poly.pdbx_seq_one_letter_code
_entity_poly.pdbx_strand_id
1 'polypeptide(L)' 'MIYVAIEPADHQAFVLIRASANPNPERKPPMRVARAMLPEVLELLLDTAVEAGTC' A
#
# COMPACT_ATOMS: atom_id res chain seq x y z
N MET A 1 9.97 8.39 -3.07
CA MET A 1 9.79 7.71 -1.75
C MET A 1 8.30 7.47 -1.56
N ILE A 2 7.89 6.22 -1.31
CA ILE A 2 6.48 5.86 -1.06
C ILE A 2 6.29 5.56 0.43
N TYR A 3 5.22 6.10 1.01
CA TYR A 3 4.77 5.84 2.37
C TYR A 3 3.63 4.82 2.32
N VAL A 4 3.79 3.72 3.05
CA VAL A 4 2.78 2.66 3.13
C VAL A 4 2.32 2.50 4.58
N ALA A 5 1.01 2.60 4.81
CA ALA A 5 0.38 2.26 6.07
C ALA A 5 -0.47 1.00 5.89
N ILE A 6 -0.31 0.04 6.80
CA ILE A 6 -1.06 -1.22 6.82
C ILE A 6 -1.87 -1.26 8.11
N GLU A 7 -3.18 -1.39 7.96
CA GLU A 7 -4.17 -1.41 9.04
C GLU A 7 -4.95 -2.74 9.02
N PRO A 8 -5.44 -3.22 10.17
CA PRO A 8 -6.35 -4.35 10.19
C PRO A 8 -7.67 -4.01 9.49
N ALA A 9 -8.22 -4.96 8.73
CA ALA A 9 -9.57 -4.88 8.21
C ALA A 9 -10.58 -5.51 9.19
N ASP A 10 -11.87 -5.28 8.97
CA ASP A 10 -12.95 -5.87 9.77
C ASP A 10 -12.91 -7.41 9.79
N HIS A 11 -12.34 -8.03 8.76
CA HIS A 11 -12.22 -9.48 8.63
C HIS A 11 -10.75 -9.92 8.56
N GLN A 12 -10.38 -10.93 9.35
CA GLN A 12 -8.98 -11.39 9.51
C GLN A 12 -8.31 -11.91 8.23
N ALA A 13 -9.09 -12.24 7.20
CA ALA A 13 -8.56 -12.62 5.88
C ALA A 13 -8.08 -11.42 5.05
N PHE A 14 -8.29 -10.18 5.51
CA PHE A 14 -7.96 -8.96 4.78
C PHE A 14 -7.15 -7.99 5.63
N VAL A 15 -6.46 -7.10 4.94
CA VAL A 15 -5.79 -5.91 5.49
C VAL A 15 -6.16 -4.70 4.65
N LEU A 16 -6.03 -3.53 5.24
CA LEU A 16 -6.22 -2.25 4.57
C LEU A 16 -4.84 -1.63 4.31
N ILE A 17 -4.57 -1.25 3.06
CA ILE A 17 -3.30 -0.65 2.65
C ILE A 17 -3.56 0.76 2.13
N ARG A 18 -2.80 1.74 2.64
CA ARG A 18 -2.71 3.09 2.07
C ARG A 18 -1.29 3.31 1.58
N ALA A 19 -1.15 3.64 0.30
CA ALA A 19 0.11 4.03 -0.30
C ALA A 19 0.05 5.49 -0.75
N SER A 20 1.12 6.24 -0.53
CA SER A 20 1.19 7.67 -0.86
C SER A 20 2.61 8.08 -1.21
N ALA A 21 2.74 8.98 -2.20
CA ALA A 21 4.00 9.64 -2.50
C ALA A 21 4.34 10.80 -1.52
N ASN A 22 3.41 11.16 -0.63
CA ASN A 22 3.54 12.22 0.37
C ASN A 22 3.39 11.64 1.79
N PRO A 23 4.21 12.08 2.78
CA PRO A 23 4.06 11.68 4.19
C PRO A 23 2.71 12.06 4.81
N ASN A 24 2.02 13.07 4.29
CA ASN A 24 0.65 13.40 4.64
C ASN A 24 -0.26 12.94 3.50
N PRO A 25 -0.72 11.68 3.52
CA PRO A 25 -1.46 11.10 2.40
C PRO A 25 -2.73 11.90 2.13
N GLU A 26 -2.99 12.18 0.86
CA GLU A 26 -4.32 12.62 0.41
C GLU A 26 -5.39 11.66 0.97
N ARG A 27 -6.59 12.14 1.25
CA ARG A 27 -7.72 11.36 1.83
C ARG A 27 -8.27 10.31 0.86
N LYS A 28 -7.40 9.49 0.27
CA LYS A 28 -7.77 8.34 -0.55
C LYS A 28 -8.24 7.23 0.38
N PRO A 29 -9.35 6.55 0.05
CA PRO A 29 -9.79 5.39 0.81
C PRO A 29 -8.72 4.28 0.76
N PRO A 30 -8.59 3.48 1.82
CA PRO A 30 -7.61 2.39 1.84
C PRO A 30 -8.02 1.29 0.85
N MET A 31 -7.04 0.64 0.25
CA MET A 31 -7.25 -0.55 -0.55
C MET A 31 -7.41 -1.76 0.35
N ARG A 32 -8.48 -2.53 0.18
CA ARG A 32 -8.69 -3.80 0.89
C ARG A 32 -7.99 -4.92 0.13
N VAL A 33 -7.02 -5.56 0.77
CA VAL A 33 -6.17 -6.59 0.19
C VAL A 33 -6.34 -7.89 0.96
N ALA A 34 -6.47 -9.02 0.27
CA ALA A 34 -6.46 -10.32 0.92
C ALA A 34 -5.09 -10.56 1.54
N ARG A 35 -5.02 -11.03 2.80
CA ARG A 35 -3.74 -11.23 3.51
C ARG A 35 -2.80 -12.18 2.77
N ALA A 36 -3.34 -13.19 2.09
CA ALA A 36 -2.56 -14.11 1.26
C ALA A 36 -1.83 -13.41 0.09
N MET A 37 -2.37 -12.30 -0.40
CA MET A 37 -1.82 -11.51 -1.51
C MET A 37 -0.92 -10.36 -1.05
N LEU A 38 -0.75 -10.18 0.27
CA LEU A 38 0.01 -9.06 0.81
C LEU A 38 1.47 -9.01 0.30
N PRO A 39 2.22 -10.12 0.20
CA PRO A 39 3.59 -10.09 -0.33
C PRO A 39 3.65 -9.52 -1.75
N GLU A 40 2.81 -10.02 -2.65
CA GLU A 40 2.78 -9.61 -4.07
C GLU A 40 2.40 -8.13 -4.22
N VAL A 41 1.45 -7.65 -3.41
CA VAL A 41 1.07 -6.23 -3.42
C VAL A 41 2.19 -5.34 -2.90
N LEU A 42 2.94 -5.77 -1.89
CA LEU A 42 4.09 -5.01 -1.38
C LEU A 42 5.22 -4.96 -2.40
N GLU A 43 5.50 -6.06 -3.10
CA GLU A 43 6.48 -6.09 -4.20
C GLU A 43 6.10 -5.09 -5.30
N LEU A 44 4.84 -5.11 -5.76
CA LEU A 44 4.36 -4.15 -6.76
C LEU A 44 4.51 -2.68 -6.30
N LEU A 45 4.25 -2.40 -5.02
CA LEU A 45 4.42 -1.06 -4.46
C LEU A 45 5.89 -0.63 -4.38
N LEU A 46 6.82 -1.57 -4.20
CA LEU A 46 8.25 -1.30 -4.21
C LEU A 46 8.76 -1.05 -5.62
N ASP A 47 8.34 -1.85 -6.60
CA ASP A 47 8.72 -1.68 -8.01
C ASP A 47 8.27 -0.31 -8.53
N THR A 48 7.03 0.06 -8.26
CA THR A 48 6.51 1.40 -8.60
C THR A 48 7.24 2.54 -7.89
N ALA A 49 7.76 2.32 -6.67
CA ALA A 49 8.59 3.31 -5.98
C ALA A 49 9.94 3.53 -6.68
N VAL A 50 10.52 2.48 -7.27
CA VAL A 50 11.76 2.55 -8.03
C VAL A 50 11.54 3.33 -9.33
N GLU A 51 10.49 3.01 -10.08
CA GLU A 51 10.16 3.72 -11.33
C GLU A 51 9.86 5.20 -11.08
N ALA A 52 9.12 5.54 -10.03
CA ALA A 52 8.80 6.93 -9.67
C ALA A 52 10.03 7.76 -9.23
N GLY A 53 11.12 7.11 -8.79
CA GLY A 53 12.36 7.77 -8.39
C GLY A 53 13.31 8.08 -9.55
N THR A 54 13.00 7.59 -10.76
CA THR A 54 13.81 7.76 -11.97
C THR A 54 13.29 8.82 -12.95
N CYS A 55 12.26 9.58 -12.57
CA CYS A 55 11.69 10.69 -13.34
C CYS A 55 12.15 12.06 -12.81
#